data_AF-A0A957I9G2-F1
#
_entry.id   AF-A0A957I9G2-F1
#
_cell.length_a   1.000
_cell.length_b   1.000
_cell.length_c   1.000
_cell.angle_alpha   90.00
_cell.angle_beta   90.00
_cell.angle_gamma   90.00
#
_symmetry.space_group_name_H-M   'P 1'
#
loop_
_entity.id
_entity.type
_entity.pdbx_description
1 polymer ?
#
loop_
_entity_poly.entity_id
_entity_poly.type
_entity_poly.pdbx_seq_one_letter_code
_entity_poly.pdbx_strand_id
1 'polypeptide(L)'
;MRFAWLRENKSNYVPVKQASMHPLALIRRAYNIAFWVFLLPFFTTMAYGTGFIAFTIVILIRLALNAYTNNFLNLTPEQHESYPFRI
;
A
#
# COMPACT_ATOMS: atom_id res chain seq x y z
N MET A 1 -12.22 -0.11 0.48
CA MET A 1 -13.40 0.77 0.34
C MET A 1 -14.01 1.20 1.67
N ARG A 2 -13.89 0.40 2.75
CA ARG A 2 -14.36 0.75 4.11
C ARG A 2 -13.96 2.16 4.55
N PHE A 3 -12.68 2.51 4.42
CA PHE A 3 -12.16 3.82 4.85
C PHE A 3 -12.65 5.01 4.01
N ALA A 4 -12.98 4.82 2.74
CA ALA A 4 -13.55 5.87 1.89
C ALA A 4 -14.97 6.21 2.35
N TRP A 5 -15.78 5.17 2.59
CA TRP A 5 -17.13 5.32 3.14
C TRP A 5 -17.12 5.94 4.54
N LEU A 6 -16.21 5.49 5.42
CA LEU A 6 -16.06 6.07 6.77
C LEU A 6 -15.63 7.54 6.75
N ARG A 7 -14.92 7.98 5.70
CA ARG A 7 -14.50 9.37 5.52
C ARG A 7 -15.67 10.26 5.10
N GLU A 8 -16.48 9.80 4.15
CA GLU A 8 -17.65 10.53 3.65
C GLU A 8 -18.71 10.71 4.74
N ASN A 9 -18.89 9.71 5.60
CA ASN A 9 -19.88 9.76 6.68
C ASN A 9 -19.41 10.52 7.94
N LYS A 10 -18.19 11.07 7.96
CA LYS A 10 -17.67 11.83 9.11
C LYS A 10 -17.86 13.33 8.88
N SER A 11 -18.79 13.97 9.60
CA SER A 11 -19.15 15.39 9.39
C SER A 11 -18.01 16.39 9.64
N ASN A 12 -17.00 16.02 10.45
CA ASN A 12 -15.85 16.86 10.81
C ASN A 12 -14.52 16.18 10.46
N TYR A 13 -14.44 15.55 9.30
CA TYR A 13 -13.18 14.95 8.84
C TYR A 13 -12.15 16.03 8.50
N VAL A 14 -10.99 15.97 9.16
CA VAL A 14 -9.82 16.80 8.83
C VAL A 14 -8.73 15.88 8.28
N PRO A 15 -8.24 16.12 7.05
CA PRO A 15 -7.17 15.31 6.47
C PRO A 15 -5.90 15.37 7.32
N VAL A 16 -5.31 14.21 7.61
CA VAL A 16 -4.03 14.13 8.33
C VAL A 16 -2.91 14.37 7.33
N LYS A 17 -2.29 15.56 7.38
CA LYS A 17 -1.01 15.79 6.68
C LYS A 17 0.11 15.08 7.42
N GLN A 18 0.45 13.88 6.97
CA GLN A 18 1.62 13.18 7.47
C GLN A 18 2.90 13.88 6.97
N ALA A 19 3.76 14.30 7.91
CA ALA A 19 5.03 14.93 7.60
C ALA A 19 5.88 14.01 6.71
N SER A 20 6.50 14.58 5.67
CA SER A 20 7.26 13.84 4.65
C SER A 20 8.45 13.04 5.20
N MET A 21 9.00 13.48 6.34
CA MET A 21 10.11 12.83 7.06
C MET A 21 9.66 11.90 8.19
N HIS A 22 8.36 11.66 8.36
CA HIS A 22 7.89 10.70 9.37
C HIS A 22 8.37 9.28 9.01
N PRO A 23 8.85 8.46 9.97
CA PRO A 23 9.37 7.12 9.68
C PRO A 23 8.41 6.23 8.87
N LEU A 24 7.11 6.28 9.19
CA LEU A 24 6.07 5.56 8.45
C LEU A 24 5.91 6.05 6.99
N ALA A 25 6.13 7.34 6.72
CA ALA A 25 6.09 7.88 5.37
C ALA A 25 7.32 7.44 4.56
N LEU A 26 8.48 7.30 5.20
CA LEU A 26 9.68 6.73 4.58
C LEU A 26 9.48 5.25 4.24
N ILE A 27 8.91 4.46 5.15
CA ILE A 27 8.58 3.05 4.91
C ILE A 27 7.62 2.92 3.73
N ARG A 28 6.57 3.76 3.66
CA ARG A 28 5.63 3.79 2.52
C ARG A 28 6.34 4.06 1.20
N ARG A 29 7.25 5.04 1.17
CA ARG A 29 8.02 5.38 -0.04
C ARG A 29 8.93 4.23 -0.45
N ALA A 30 9.68 3.65 0.48
CA ALA A 30 10.56 2.53 0.21
C ALA A 30 9.78 1.32 -0.33
N TYR A 31 8.64 0.98 0.29
CA TYR A 31 7.75 -0.08 -0.16
C TYR A 31 7.22 0.15 -1.59
N ASN A 32 6.77 1.36 -1.90
CA ASN A 32 6.29 1.68 -3.25
C ASN A 32 7.41 1.71 -4.28
N ILE A 33 8.58 2.26 -3.95
CA ILE A 33 9.75 2.25 -4.84
C ILE A 33 10.18 0.81 -5.12
N ALA A 34 10.28 -0.04 -4.09
CA ALA A 34 10.63 -1.45 -4.26
C ALA A 34 9.68 -2.17 -5.23
N PHE A 35 8.39 -1.85 -5.18
CA PHE A 35 7.42 -2.37 -6.14
C PHE A 35 7.65 -1.88 -7.57
N TRP A 36 7.98 -0.61 -7.77
CA TRP A 36 8.30 -0.11 -9.11
C TRP A 36 9.61 -0.69 -9.64
N VAL A 37 10.61 -0.85 -8.77
CA VAL A 37 11.91 -1.48 -9.09
C VAL A 37 11.72 -2.95 -9.46
N PHE A 38 10.76 -3.65 -8.84
CA PHE A 38 10.41 -5.02 -9.18
C PHE A 38 9.97 -5.18 -10.66
N LEU A 39 9.49 -4.12 -11.32
CA LEU A 39 9.14 -4.17 -12.74
C LEU A 39 10.37 -4.10 -13.65
N LEU A 40 11.53 -3.63 -13.17
CA LEU A 40 12.72 -3.45 -14.01
C LEU A 40 13.18 -4.73 -14.73
N PRO A 41 13.21 -5.92 -14.08
CA PRO A 41 13.59 -7.16 -14.76
C PRO A 41 12.59 -7.60 -15.85
N PHE A 42 11.36 -7.08 -15.89
CA PHE A 42 10.41 -7.38 -16.98
C PHE A 42 10.75 -6.64 -18.27
N PHE A 43 11.60 -5.61 -18.20
CA PHE A 43 12.13 -4.92 -19.36
C PHE A 43 13.44 -5.55 -19.88
N THR A 44 13.90 -6.65 -19.27
CA THR A 44 15.10 -7.38 -19.70
C THR A 44 14.73 -8.77 -20.22
N THR A 45 15.72 -9.55 -20.67
CA THR A 45 15.54 -10.93 -21.16
C THR A 45 15.29 -11.92 -20.02
N MET A 46 14.24 -11.69 -19.22
CA MET A 46 13.79 -12.58 -18.16
C MET A 46 12.92 -13.70 -18.73
N ALA A 47 13.11 -14.92 -18.21
CA ALA A 47 12.25 -16.04 -18.55
C ALA A 47 10.80 -15.75 -18.08
N TYR A 48 9.83 -15.94 -18.98
CA TYR A 48 8.42 -15.64 -18.72
C TYR A 48 7.90 -16.29 -17.43
N GLY A 49 8.21 -17.56 -17.19
CA GLY A 49 7.77 -18.28 -15.99
C GLY A 49 8.29 -17.65 -14.70
N THR A 50 9.57 -17.26 -14.67
CA THR A 50 10.19 -16.58 -13.53
C THR A 50 9.55 -15.21 -13.28
N GLY A 51 9.32 -14.43 -14.34
CA GLY A 51 8.62 -13.15 -14.24
C GLY A 51 7.20 -13.33 -13.71
N PHE A 52 6.43 -14.27 -14.27
CA PHE A 52 5.06 -14.53 -13.86
C PHE A 52 4.95 -14.91 -12.37
N ILE A 53 5.82 -15.81 -11.89
CA ILE A 53 5.82 -16.23 -10.48
C ILE A 53 6.15 -15.04 -9.57
N ALA A 54 7.20 -14.29 -9.90
CA ALA A 54 7.62 -13.16 -9.09
C ALA A 54 6.53 -12.07 -9.06
N PHE A 55 5.87 -11.82 -10.20
CA PHE A 55 4.77 -10.86 -10.29
C PHE A 55 3.59 -11.30 -9.44
N THR A 56 3.23 -12.58 -9.54
CA THR A 56 2.15 -13.17 -8.77
C THR A 56 2.40 -13.03 -7.27
N ILE A 57 3.60 -13.36 -6.79
CA ILE A 57 3.97 -13.22 -5.37
C ILE A 57 3.83 -11.76 -4.91
N VAL A 58 4.37 -10.81 -5.68
CA VAL A 58 4.32 -9.38 -5.34
C VAL A 58 2.88 -8.86 -5.28
N ILE A 59 2.04 -9.25 -6.23
CA ILE A 59 0.62 -8.87 -6.26
C ILE A 59 -0.15 -9.54 -5.11
N LEU A 60 0.12 -10.81 -4.81
CA LEU A 60 -0.53 -11.50 -3.68
C LEU A 60 -0.17 -10.86 -2.34
N ILE A 61 1.08 -10.46 -2.12
CA ILE A 61 1.49 -9.73 -0.91
C ILE A 61 0.73 -8.40 -0.81
N ARG A 62 0.60 -7.64 -1.91
CA ARG A 62 -0.18 -6.40 -1.95
C ARG A 62 -1.65 -6.65 -1.63
N LEU A 63 -2.23 -7.68 -2.21
CA LEU A 63 -3.62 -8.07 -1.98
C LEU A 63 -3.84 -8.43 -0.51
N ALA A 64 -2.95 -9.25 0.07
CA ALA A 64 -3.01 -9.68 1.46
C ALA A 64 -2.89 -8.50 2.44
N LEU A 65 -1.91 -7.62 2.24
CA LEU A 65 -1.73 -6.43 3.08
C LEU A 65 -2.94 -5.49 2.98
N ASN A 66 -3.50 -5.30 1.79
CA ASN A 66 -4.68 -4.47 1.60
C ASN A 66 -5.94 -5.09 2.23
N ALA A 67 -6.10 -6.42 2.13
CA ALA A 67 -7.19 -7.15 2.76
C ALA A 67 -7.07 -7.12 4.28
N TYR A 68 -5.86 -7.33 4.82
CA TYR A 68 -5.59 -7.25 6.25
C TYR A 68 -5.87 -5.85 6.80
N THR A 69 -5.42 -4.82 6.10
CA THR A 69 -5.62 -3.41 6.49
C THR A 69 -7.10 -3.01 6.45
N ASN A 70 -7.85 -3.45 5.44
CA ASN A 70 -9.27 -3.07 5.30
C ASN A 70 -10.21 -3.86 6.22
N ASN A 71 -9.91 -5.14 6.51
CA ASN A 71 -10.87 -6.03 7.18
C ASN A 71 -10.48 -6.38 8.61
N PHE A 72 -9.19 -6.56 8.90
CA PHE A 72 -8.74 -7.03 10.22
C PHE A 72 -8.23 -5.89 11.10
N LEU A 73 -7.52 -4.95 10.51
CA LEU A 73 -7.06 -3.76 11.22
C LEU A 73 -8.25 -2.81 11.45
N ASN A 74 -8.71 -2.71 12.70
CA ASN A 74 -9.69 -1.70 13.14
C ASN A 74 -9.03 -0.32 13.32
N LEU A 75 -8.43 0.17 12.23
CA LEU A 75 -7.90 1.53 12.19
C LEU A 75 -9.04 2.53 12.06
N THR A 76 -8.86 3.72 12.63
CA THR A 76 -9.67 4.89 12.28
C THR A 76 -9.24 5.44 10.91
N PRO A 77 -10.07 6.26 10.23
CA PRO A 77 -9.69 6.89 8.96
C PRO A 77 -8.39 7.70 9.05
N GLU A 78 -8.19 8.42 10.16
CA GLU A 78 -6.98 9.21 10.44
C GLU A 78 -5.74 8.32 10.60
N GLN A 79 -5.86 7.20 11.30
CA GLN A 79 -4.76 6.23 11.44
C GLN A 79 -4.46 5.53 10.11
N HIS A 80 -5.48 5.18 9.33
CA HIS A 80 -5.31 4.63 7.99
C HIS A 80 -4.56 5.59 7.06
N GLU A 81 -4.73 6.91 7.22
CA GLU A 81 -3.95 7.90 6.46
C GLU A 81 -2.47 7.90 6.78
N SER A 82 -2.12 7.60 8.02
CA SER A 82 -0.73 7.49 8.46
C SER A 82 -0.10 6.11 8.19
N TYR A 83 -0.89 5.13 7.75
CA TYR A 83 -0.49 3.72 7.68
C TYR A 83 0.45 3.42 6.51
N PRO A 84 1.64 2.84 6.74
CA PRO A 84 2.69 2.74 5.71
C PRO A 84 2.31 1.87 4.51
N PHE A 85 1.50 0.83 4.68
CA PHE A 85 1.14 -0.11 3.61
C PHE A 85 -0.18 0.20 2.90
N ARG A 86 -0.71 1.42 3.08
CA ARG A 86 -1.84 1.88 2.28
C ARG A 86 -1.42 2.03 0.82
N ILE A 87 -2.17 1.40 -0.08
CA ILE A 87 -2.02 1.49 -1.54
C ILE A 87 -2.85 2.67 -2.06
#